data_AF-A0A942P044-F1
#
_entry.id   AF-A0A942P044-F1
#
_cell.length_a   1.000
_cell.length_b   1.000
_cell.length_c   1.000
_cell.angle_alpha   90.00
_cell.angle_beta   90.00
_cell.angle_gamma   90.00
#
_symmetry.space_group_name_H-M   'P 1'
#
loop_
_entity.id
_entity.type
_entity.pdbx_description
1 polymer ?
#
loop_
_entity_poly.entity_id
_entity_poly.type
_entity_poly.pdbx_seq_one_letter_code
_entity_poly.pdbx_strand_id
1 'polypeptide(L)'
;MIETLKDIAFRIQIESEIYADRATRVETVIKVLSEMVTSYNNYIEIEFLKKPSFREAFEKNSQLIKTIKEDLSLLIVDLNYGSFEAALAPNIIEADFPMFTNEVNDWKKERFSDFKENIINGDYNNFSYIKTISERYSEHDRKRIFDPLFSSFGNGKDYKVKLKDNQNKVQKVLVIPNEKKSFYIPKKVKQKQTEDDFKTYQFFAKVKKVGDGASIKKDSVKQVLYYEELEHDTYPYKPEILKFDGIIFNLKKQLVCEVTFEDSLYFIRNEELDLTVWGESRKEVEEAFAFSFYSLYHNYFLQPNEKLSYEAIELKAKLSALINKTFNEDSQI
;
A
#
# COMPACT_ATOMS: atom_id res chain seq x y z
N MET A 1 -36.38 -23.95 -15.29
CA MET A 1 -35.72 -22.69 -14.86
C MET A 1 -34.47 -23.00 -14.05
N ILE A 2 -34.56 -23.60 -12.86
CA ILE A 2 -33.37 -23.90 -12.06
C ILE A 2 -32.45 -24.95 -12.69
N GLU A 3 -33.00 -25.95 -13.39
CA GLU A 3 -32.21 -26.97 -14.11
C GLU A 3 -31.34 -26.35 -15.21
N THR A 4 -31.87 -25.40 -15.97
CA THR A 4 -31.09 -24.67 -17.00
C THR A 4 -29.94 -23.87 -16.38
N LEU A 5 -30.13 -23.29 -15.19
CA LEU A 5 -29.04 -22.61 -14.48
C LEU A 5 -27.99 -23.62 -13.94
N LYS A 6 -28.43 -24.78 -13.46
CA LYS A 6 -27.53 -25.85 -13.02
C LYS A 6 -26.64 -26.38 -14.15
N ASP A 7 -27.16 -26.45 -15.37
CA ASP A 7 -26.42 -26.94 -16.53
C ASP A 7 -25.27 -26.00 -16.93
N ILE A 8 -25.49 -24.69 -16.87
CA ILE A 8 -24.49 -23.69 -17.27
C ILE A 8 -23.51 -23.36 -16.14
N ALA A 9 -23.87 -23.63 -14.88
CA ALA A 9 -23.10 -23.24 -13.70
C ALA A 9 -21.67 -23.80 -13.72
N PHE A 10 -20.78 -23.16 -12.96
CA PHE A 10 -19.55 -23.80 -12.52
C PHE A 10 -19.72 -24.30 -11.08
N ARG A 11 -19.23 -25.51 -10.80
CA ARG A 11 -19.38 -26.17 -9.49
C ARG A 11 -18.09 -26.09 -8.72
N ILE A 12 -18.18 -25.59 -7.49
CA ILE A 12 -17.05 -25.51 -6.56
C ILE A 12 -17.33 -26.36 -5.33
N GLN A 13 -16.30 -27.03 -4.82
CA GLN A 13 -16.30 -27.70 -3.53
C GLN A 13 -15.21 -27.10 -2.66
N ILE A 14 -15.57 -26.68 -1.44
CA ILE A 14 -14.63 -26.13 -0.46
C ILE A 14 -14.43 -27.18 0.64
N GLU A 15 -13.22 -27.70 0.71
CA GLU A 15 -12.87 -28.80 1.60
C GLU A 15 -11.79 -28.36 2.59
N SER A 16 -12.09 -28.42 3.89
CA SER A 16 -11.07 -28.14 4.91
C SER A 16 -10.03 -29.26 4.98
N GLU A 17 -8.77 -28.88 5.21
CA GLU A 17 -7.67 -29.80 5.47
C GLU A 17 -7.45 -30.09 6.96
N ILE A 18 -8.07 -29.32 7.86
CA ILE A 18 -7.71 -29.31 9.30
C ILE A 18 -8.83 -29.87 10.19
N TYR A 19 -10.10 -29.74 9.80
CA TYR A 19 -11.22 -30.19 10.63
C TYR A 19 -11.63 -31.63 10.36
N ALA A 20 -12.13 -32.30 11.41
CA ALA A 20 -12.73 -33.63 11.33
C ALA A 20 -13.86 -33.65 10.29
N ASP A 21 -13.97 -34.76 9.57
CA ASP A 21 -14.93 -34.96 8.48
C ASP A 21 -14.91 -33.87 7.40
N ARG A 22 -13.79 -33.15 7.26
CA ARG A 22 -13.58 -32.08 6.27
C ARG A 22 -14.57 -30.92 6.41
N ALA A 23 -15.12 -30.71 7.62
CA ALA A 23 -16.04 -29.62 7.89
C ALA A 23 -15.39 -28.25 7.59
N THR A 24 -16.08 -27.40 6.84
CA THR A 24 -15.57 -26.09 6.44
C THR A 24 -16.21 -24.99 7.27
N ARG A 25 -15.39 -24.04 7.76
CA ARG A 25 -15.88 -22.85 8.48
C ARG A 25 -16.78 -21.99 7.60
N VAL A 26 -17.85 -21.45 8.18
CA VAL A 26 -18.79 -20.55 7.48
C VAL A 26 -18.06 -19.30 6.96
N GLU A 27 -17.14 -18.75 7.74
CA GLU A 27 -16.34 -17.59 7.35
C GLU A 27 -15.48 -17.87 6.12
N THR A 28 -14.95 -19.10 6.01
CA THR A 28 -14.20 -19.55 4.84
C THR A 28 -15.09 -19.62 3.61
N VAL A 29 -16.29 -20.20 3.75
CA VAL A 29 -17.29 -20.26 2.66
C VAL A 29 -17.64 -18.85 2.18
N ILE A 30 -18.01 -17.95 3.10
CA ILE A 30 -18.38 -16.56 2.78
C ILE A 30 -17.23 -15.86 2.06
N LYS A 31 -16.00 -16.02 2.57
CA LYS A 31 -14.81 -15.42 1.94
C LYS A 31 -14.60 -15.93 0.52
N VAL A 32 -14.59 -17.24 0.30
CA VAL A 32 -14.35 -17.82 -1.03
C VAL A 32 -15.40 -17.33 -2.03
N LEU A 33 -16.68 -17.38 -1.66
CA LEU A 33 -17.77 -16.93 -2.51
C LEU A 33 -17.68 -15.42 -2.79
N SER A 34 -17.44 -14.61 -1.76
CA SER A 34 -17.29 -13.15 -1.89
C SER A 34 -16.16 -12.77 -2.84
N GLU A 35 -15.01 -13.43 -2.73
CA GLU A 35 -13.85 -13.17 -3.59
C GLU A 35 -14.10 -13.61 -5.03
N MET A 36 -14.78 -14.74 -5.26
CA MET A 36 -15.20 -15.16 -6.60
C MET A 36 -16.19 -14.18 -7.23
N VAL A 37 -17.17 -13.70 -6.47
CA VAL A 37 -18.11 -12.67 -6.92
C VAL A 37 -17.38 -11.37 -7.25
N THR A 38 -16.43 -10.94 -6.42
CA THR A 38 -15.61 -9.75 -6.69
C THR A 38 -14.80 -9.90 -7.99
N SER A 39 -14.17 -11.05 -8.19
CA SER A 39 -13.43 -11.35 -9.42
C SER A 39 -14.32 -11.28 -10.66
N TYR A 40 -15.50 -11.92 -10.61
CA TYR A 40 -16.46 -11.92 -11.70
C TYR A 40 -16.98 -10.50 -12.00
N ASN A 41 -17.33 -9.72 -10.98
CA ASN A 41 -17.80 -8.34 -11.15
C ASN A 41 -16.74 -7.43 -11.77
N ASN A 42 -15.46 -7.61 -11.39
CA ASN A 42 -14.35 -6.89 -12.02
C ASN A 42 -14.18 -7.30 -13.49
N TYR A 43 -14.26 -8.60 -13.79
CA TYR A 43 -14.21 -9.11 -15.15
C TYR A 43 -15.34 -8.54 -16.02
N ILE A 44 -16.59 -8.55 -15.55
CA ILE A 44 -17.74 -8.01 -16.27
C ILE A 44 -17.57 -6.53 -16.57
N GLU A 45 -17.09 -5.74 -15.60
CA GLU A 45 -16.82 -4.31 -15.80
C GLU A 45 -15.77 -4.06 -16.88
N ILE A 46 -14.66 -4.80 -16.83
CA ILE A 46 -13.56 -4.67 -17.81
C ILE A 46 -14.06 -5.04 -19.22
N GLU A 47 -14.79 -6.15 -19.36
CA GLU A 47 -15.31 -6.58 -20.66
C GLU A 47 -16.41 -5.66 -21.19
N PHE A 48 -17.23 -5.09 -20.30
CA PHE A 48 -18.26 -4.13 -20.67
C PHE A 48 -17.64 -2.87 -21.28
N LEU A 49 -16.58 -2.32 -20.66
CA LEU A 49 -15.92 -1.10 -21.11
C LEU A 49 -15.07 -1.28 -22.38
N LYS A 50 -14.74 -2.52 -22.77
CA LYS A 50 -14.04 -2.81 -24.03
C LYS A 50 -14.93 -2.67 -25.26
N LYS A 51 -16.26 -2.82 -25.14
CA LYS A 51 -17.18 -2.62 -26.26
C LYS A 51 -17.45 -1.12 -26.44
N PRO A 52 -17.17 -0.51 -27.62
CA PRO A 52 -17.37 0.91 -27.83
C PRO A 52 -18.82 1.37 -27.58
N SER A 53 -19.81 0.61 -28.07
CA SER A 53 -21.24 0.90 -27.87
C SER A 53 -21.64 0.94 -26.39
N PHE A 54 -21.07 0.06 -25.57
CA PHE A 54 -21.34 -0.01 -24.14
C PHE A 54 -20.60 1.08 -23.36
N ARG A 55 -19.38 1.43 -23.78
CA ARG A 55 -18.62 2.55 -23.22
C ARG A 55 -19.34 3.88 -23.46
N GLU A 56 -19.84 4.13 -24.68
CA GLU A 56 -20.63 5.31 -24.98
C GLU A 56 -21.93 5.38 -24.15
N ALA A 57 -22.59 4.24 -23.94
CA ALA A 57 -23.77 4.16 -23.09
C ALA A 57 -23.45 4.41 -21.61
N PHE A 58 -22.28 3.97 -21.14
CA PHE A 58 -21.78 4.22 -19.78
C PHE A 58 -21.46 5.69 -19.53
N GLU A 59 -20.81 6.36 -20.48
CA GLU A 59 -20.49 7.79 -20.40
C GLU A 59 -21.78 8.64 -20.31
N LYS A 60 -22.88 8.16 -20.91
CA LYS A 60 -24.21 8.78 -20.82
C LYS A 60 -24.97 8.43 -19.54
N ASN A 61 -24.77 7.23 -19.00
CA ASN A 61 -25.41 6.78 -17.76
C ASN A 61 -24.49 5.80 -16.98
N SER A 62 -23.80 6.34 -15.97
CA SER A 62 -22.88 5.56 -15.15
C SER A 62 -23.56 4.50 -14.27
N GLN A 63 -24.88 4.55 -14.08
CA GLN A 63 -25.62 3.51 -13.34
C GLN A 63 -25.85 2.24 -14.17
N LEU A 64 -25.66 2.30 -15.50
CA LEU A 64 -25.89 1.17 -16.39
C LEU A 64 -25.03 -0.06 -16.02
N ILE A 65 -23.77 0.18 -15.64
CA ILE A 65 -22.89 -0.92 -15.21
C ILE A 65 -23.37 -1.56 -13.91
N LYS A 66 -24.00 -0.77 -13.02
CA LYS A 66 -24.53 -1.27 -11.74
C LYS A 66 -25.69 -2.23 -12.01
N THR A 67 -26.63 -1.84 -12.87
CA THR A 67 -27.74 -2.70 -13.30
C THR A 67 -27.25 -3.98 -13.98
N ILE A 68 -26.25 -3.89 -14.86
CA ILE A 68 -25.68 -5.08 -15.52
C ILE A 68 -25.02 -6.02 -14.52
N LYS A 69 -24.29 -5.49 -13.53
CA LYS A 69 -23.70 -6.31 -12.46
C LYS A 69 -24.77 -6.94 -11.58
N GLU A 70 -25.83 -6.21 -11.26
CA GLU A 70 -26.97 -6.73 -10.49
C GLU A 70 -27.65 -7.88 -11.25
N ASP A 71 -27.94 -7.72 -12.54
CA ASP A 71 -28.51 -8.77 -13.41
C ASP A 71 -27.61 -10.00 -13.50
N LEU A 72 -26.30 -9.79 -13.57
CA LEU A 72 -25.31 -10.85 -13.69
C LEU A 72 -24.86 -11.42 -12.33
N SER A 73 -25.49 -11.04 -11.23
CA SER A 73 -25.11 -11.54 -9.90
C SER A 73 -25.11 -13.07 -9.86
N LEU A 74 -24.02 -13.66 -9.36
CA LEU A 74 -23.90 -15.11 -9.24
C LEU A 74 -24.85 -15.62 -8.15
N LEU A 75 -25.73 -16.54 -8.52
CA LEU A 75 -26.67 -17.22 -7.64
C LEU A 75 -26.15 -18.61 -7.29
N ILE A 76 -26.44 -19.07 -6.06
CA ILE A 76 -26.27 -20.48 -5.69
C ILE A 76 -27.49 -21.24 -6.22
N VAL A 77 -27.27 -22.14 -7.18
CA VAL A 77 -28.36 -22.84 -7.89
C VAL A 77 -28.44 -24.33 -7.56
N ASP A 78 -27.44 -24.85 -6.85
CA ASP A 78 -27.36 -26.19 -6.30
C ASP A 78 -26.45 -26.14 -5.07
N LEU A 79 -26.86 -26.76 -3.96
CA LEU A 79 -26.12 -26.78 -2.70
C LEU A 79 -26.16 -28.18 -2.10
N ASN A 80 -24.98 -28.74 -1.79
CA ASN A 80 -24.86 -30.03 -1.12
C ASN A 80 -24.23 -29.84 0.28
N TYR A 81 -24.88 -30.40 1.30
CA TYR A 81 -24.56 -30.17 2.72
C TYR A 81 -23.54 -31.17 3.31
N GLY A 82 -23.25 -32.30 2.66
CA GLY A 82 -22.30 -33.29 3.18
C GLY A 82 -20.83 -32.81 3.19
N SER A 83 -20.53 -31.81 2.36
CA SER A 83 -19.30 -31.01 2.32
C SER A 83 -19.67 -29.75 1.52
N PHE A 84 -19.31 -28.54 1.92
CA PHE A 84 -19.81 -27.34 1.24
C PHE A 84 -19.47 -27.38 -0.26
N GLU A 85 -20.50 -27.57 -1.06
CA GLU A 85 -20.43 -27.62 -2.52
C GLU A 85 -21.58 -26.80 -3.08
N ALA A 86 -21.25 -25.86 -3.96
CA ALA A 86 -22.20 -24.94 -4.55
C ALA A 86 -21.97 -24.85 -6.06
N ALA A 87 -23.07 -24.79 -6.81
CA ALA A 87 -23.06 -24.41 -8.22
C ALA A 87 -23.42 -22.93 -8.35
N LEU A 88 -22.62 -22.17 -9.10
CA LEU A 88 -22.81 -20.73 -9.29
C LEU A 88 -23.16 -20.40 -10.75
N ALA A 89 -24.24 -19.64 -10.95
CA ALA A 89 -24.66 -19.15 -12.26
C ALA A 89 -25.27 -17.74 -12.17
N PRO A 90 -25.07 -16.86 -13.17
CA PRO A 90 -25.74 -15.57 -13.24
C PRO A 90 -27.22 -15.74 -13.61
N ASN A 91 -28.05 -14.76 -13.28
CA ASN A 91 -29.47 -14.77 -13.66
C ASN A 91 -29.65 -14.36 -15.14
N ILE A 92 -29.40 -15.28 -16.05
CA ILE A 92 -29.44 -15.04 -17.52
C ILE A 92 -30.64 -15.68 -18.23
N ILE A 93 -31.65 -16.11 -17.48
CA ILE A 93 -32.90 -16.65 -18.03
C ILE A 93 -33.87 -15.47 -18.22
N GLU A 94 -34.34 -15.31 -19.46
CA GLU A 94 -35.21 -14.26 -20.01
C GLU A 94 -36.05 -13.52 -18.97
N ALA A 95 -35.56 -12.33 -18.57
CA ALA A 95 -36.45 -11.25 -18.17
C ALA A 95 -36.72 -10.43 -19.44
N ASP A 96 -37.98 -10.39 -19.87
CA ASP A 96 -38.45 -9.57 -20.99
C ASP A 96 -38.16 -8.08 -20.71
N PHE A 97 -36.99 -7.60 -21.11
CA PHE A 97 -36.64 -6.18 -21.11
C PHE A 97 -36.77 -5.62 -22.53
N PRO A 98 -37.77 -4.75 -22.82
CA PRO A 98 -38.11 -4.34 -24.18
C PRO A 98 -37.05 -3.53 -24.95
N MET A 99 -35.94 -3.12 -24.32
CA MET A 99 -34.99 -2.19 -24.95
C MET A 99 -33.72 -2.81 -25.56
N PHE A 100 -33.38 -4.08 -25.24
CA PHE A 100 -32.13 -4.69 -25.74
C PHE A 100 -32.25 -6.22 -25.84
N THR A 101 -33.12 -6.74 -26.70
CA THR A 101 -33.70 -8.08 -26.49
C THR A 101 -32.80 -9.26 -26.89
N ASN A 102 -31.83 -9.12 -27.82
CA ASN A 102 -30.96 -10.26 -28.20
C ASN A 102 -29.47 -10.02 -27.93
N GLU A 103 -28.87 -8.91 -28.41
CA GLU A 103 -27.42 -8.71 -28.33
C GLU A 103 -26.88 -8.69 -26.88
N VAL A 104 -27.59 -8.04 -25.95
CA VAL A 104 -27.17 -7.96 -24.55
C VAL A 104 -27.28 -9.32 -23.86
N ASN A 105 -28.34 -10.07 -24.15
CA ASN A 105 -28.54 -11.40 -23.57
C ASN A 105 -27.51 -12.40 -24.10
N ASP A 106 -27.21 -12.35 -25.39
CA ASP A 106 -26.14 -13.16 -26.00
C ASP A 106 -24.78 -12.79 -25.42
N TRP A 107 -24.51 -11.49 -25.27
CA TRP A 107 -23.28 -11.00 -24.63
C TRP A 107 -23.17 -11.49 -23.17
N LYS A 108 -24.24 -11.41 -22.37
CA LYS A 108 -24.28 -11.91 -20.99
C LYS A 108 -23.91 -13.40 -20.91
N LYS A 109 -24.55 -14.23 -21.75
CA LYS A 109 -24.29 -15.68 -21.83
C LYS A 109 -22.86 -15.98 -22.25
N GLU A 110 -22.39 -15.31 -23.30
CA GLU A 110 -21.05 -15.49 -23.84
C GLU A 110 -19.98 -15.09 -22.82
N ARG A 111 -20.14 -13.94 -22.14
CA ARG A 111 -19.17 -13.47 -21.15
C ARG A 111 -19.09 -14.38 -19.93
N PHE A 112 -20.21 -14.96 -19.49
CA PHE A 112 -20.20 -15.94 -18.40
C PHE A 112 -19.50 -17.24 -18.79
N SER A 113 -19.79 -17.77 -19.98
CA SER A 113 -19.10 -18.94 -20.54
C SER A 113 -17.60 -18.69 -20.64
N ASP A 114 -17.22 -17.53 -21.16
CA ASP A 114 -15.82 -17.11 -21.27
C ASP A 114 -15.15 -16.98 -19.89
N PHE A 115 -15.82 -16.44 -18.88
CA PHE A 115 -15.27 -16.39 -17.52
C PHE A 115 -15.02 -17.79 -16.95
N LYS A 116 -16.00 -18.69 -17.11
CA LYS A 116 -15.88 -20.09 -16.67
C LYS A 116 -14.69 -20.77 -17.33
N GLU A 117 -14.57 -20.69 -18.66
CA GLU A 117 -13.52 -21.41 -19.40
C GLU A 117 -12.15 -20.73 -19.32
N ASN A 118 -12.09 -19.42 -19.51
CA ASN A 118 -10.84 -18.70 -19.66
C ASN A 118 -10.30 -18.10 -18.36
N ILE A 119 -11.12 -17.91 -17.32
CA ILE A 119 -10.66 -17.35 -16.04
C ILE A 119 -10.65 -18.42 -14.94
N ILE A 120 -11.76 -19.15 -14.73
CA ILE A 120 -11.88 -20.16 -13.67
C ILE A 120 -11.15 -21.46 -14.04
N ASN A 121 -11.38 -22.01 -15.24
CA ASN A 121 -10.75 -23.24 -15.70
C ASN A 121 -9.31 -23.04 -16.21
N GLY A 122 -8.86 -21.80 -16.38
CA GLY A 122 -7.58 -21.43 -16.98
C GLY A 122 -6.35 -22.13 -16.39
N ASP A 123 -5.40 -22.52 -17.25
CA ASP A 123 -4.13 -23.13 -16.82
C ASP A 123 -3.09 -22.05 -16.50
N TYR A 124 -3.11 -21.59 -15.25
CA TYR A 124 -2.29 -20.47 -14.78
C TYR A 124 -0.77 -20.72 -14.85
N ASN A 125 -0.33 -21.96 -15.07
CA ASN A 125 1.08 -22.29 -15.22
C ASN A 125 1.50 -22.45 -16.69
N ASN A 126 0.55 -22.49 -17.63
CA ASN A 126 0.83 -22.66 -19.04
C ASN A 126 1.23 -21.34 -19.71
N PHE A 127 2.32 -21.36 -20.49
CA PHE A 127 2.83 -20.17 -21.17
C PHE A 127 1.91 -19.65 -22.29
N SER A 128 1.27 -20.55 -23.07
CA SER A 128 0.34 -20.12 -24.12
C SER A 128 -0.90 -19.46 -23.51
N TYR A 129 -1.41 -20.01 -22.40
CA TYR A 129 -2.51 -19.39 -21.65
C TYR A 129 -2.14 -18.00 -21.13
N ILE A 130 -0.95 -17.87 -20.50
CA ILE A 130 -0.42 -16.58 -20.04
C ILE A 130 -0.36 -15.55 -21.17
N LYS A 131 0.14 -15.96 -22.34
CA LYS A 131 0.24 -15.09 -23.51
C LYS A 131 -1.14 -14.57 -23.94
N THR A 132 -2.14 -15.46 -24.04
CA THR A 132 -3.53 -15.07 -24.35
C THR A 132 -4.08 -14.08 -23.32
N ILE A 133 -3.80 -14.29 -22.03
CA ILE A 133 -4.24 -13.37 -20.97
C ILE A 133 -3.54 -12.00 -21.08
N SER A 134 -2.24 -11.94 -21.41
CA SER A 134 -1.53 -10.67 -21.59
C SER A 134 -2.02 -9.86 -22.79
N GLU A 135 -2.40 -10.55 -23.87
CA GLU A 135 -2.93 -9.89 -25.07
C GLU A 135 -4.32 -9.30 -24.81
N ARG A 136 -5.09 -9.94 -23.93
CA ARG A 136 -6.47 -9.53 -23.63
C ARG A 136 -6.58 -8.52 -22.49
N TYR A 137 -5.65 -8.50 -21.53
CA TYR A 137 -5.79 -7.70 -20.30
C TYR A 137 -4.52 -6.95 -19.94
N SER A 138 -4.68 -5.67 -19.59
CA SER A 138 -3.59 -4.86 -19.03
C SER A 138 -3.12 -5.39 -17.68
N GLU A 139 -1.98 -4.90 -17.18
CA GLU A 139 -1.49 -5.21 -15.82
C GLU A 139 -2.54 -4.90 -14.73
N HIS A 140 -3.18 -3.75 -14.86
CA HIS A 140 -4.20 -3.28 -13.94
C HIS A 140 -5.45 -4.17 -13.97
N ASP A 141 -5.89 -4.56 -15.16
CA ASP A 141 -7.06 -5.44 -15.35
C ASP A 141 -6.80 -6.83 -14.80
N ARG A 142 -5.63 -7.41 -15.12
CA ARG A 142 -5.20 -8.71 -14.58
C ARG A 142 -5.23 -8.69 -13.06
N LYS A 143 -4.69 -7.64 -12.44
CA LYS A 143 -4.72 -7.49 -10.99
C LYS A 143 -6.15 -7.49 -10.44
N ARG A 144 -7.06 -6.69 -11.02
CA ARG A 144 -8.47 -6.62 -10.56
C ARG A 144 -9.20 -7.97 -10.69
N ILE A 145 -8.89 -8.75 -11.72
CA ILE A 145 -9.54 -10.05 -11.96
C ILE A 145 -8.93 -11.14 -11.06
N PHE A 146 -7.60 -11.29 -11.07
CA PHE A 146 -6.91 -12.44 -10.49
C PHE A 146 -6.53 -12.28 -9.02
N ASP A 147 -6.38 -11.06 -8.49
CA ASP A 147 -6.08 -10.83 -7.07
C ASP A 147 -7.17 -11.34 -6.13
N PRO A 148 -8.46 -10.98 -6.30
CA PRO A 148 -9.53 -11.56 -5.49
C PRO A 148 -9.65 -13.07 -5.74
N LEU A 149 -9.55 -13.52 -7.00
CA LEU A 149 -9.65 -14.94 -7.33
C LEU A 149 -8.57 -15.77 -6.62
N PHE A 150 -7.30 -15.35 -6.68
CA PHE A 150 -6.21 -16.03 -5.98
C PHE A 150 -6.28 -15.82 -4.47
N SER A 151 -6.99 -14.80 -3.98
CA SER A 151 -7.33 -14.66 -2.56
C SER A 151 -8.42 -15.63 -2.10
N SER A 152 -9.12 -16.30 -3.03
CA SER A 152 -10.12 -17.34 -2.75
C SER A 152 -9.56 -18.76 -2.64
N PHE A 153 -8.38 -19.08 -3.18
CA PHE A 153 -7.73 -20.40 -3.06
C PHE A 153 -6.20 -20.29 -2.88
N GLY A 154 -5.44 -21.39 -2.92
CA GLY A 154 -3.97 -21.34 -2.99
C GLY A 154 -3.20 -21.92 -1.81
N ASN A 155 -1.87 -21.88 -1.95
CA ASN A 155 -0.91 -22.53 -1.05
C ASN A 155 -0.87 -21.84 0.33
N GLY A 156 -0.88 -22.64 1.40
CA GLY A 156 -0.81 -22.16 2.78
C GLY A 156 -2.16 -21.85 3.43
N LYS A 157 -3.27 -22.27 2.82
CA LYS A 157 -4.60 -22.20 3.41
C LYS A 157 -4.99 -23.53 4.03
N ASP A 158 -5.86 -23.48 5.02
CA ASP A 158 -6.44 -24.62 5.72
C ASP A 158 -7.59 -25.30 4.95
N TYR A 159 -7.71 -25.02 3.65
CA TYR A 159 -8.74 -25.56 2.77
C TYR A 159 -8.28 -25.60 1.31
N LYS A 160 -8.90 -26.50 0.54
CA LYS A 160 -8.80 -26.58 -0.91
C LYS A 160 -10.11 -26.16 -1.56
N VAL A 161 -10.01 -25.51 -2.71
CA VAL A 161 -11.15 -25.26 -3.60
C VAL A 161 -11.01 -26.15 -4.82
N LYS A 162 -12.01 -27.00 -5.06
CA LYS A 162 -12.04 -27.95 -6.17
C LYS A 162 -13.12 -27.52 -7.16
N LEU A 163 -12.82 -27.65 -8.44
CA LEU A 163 -13.79 -27.54 -9.52
C LEU A 163 -14.35 -28.91 -9.85
N LYS A 164 -15.67 -28.98 -10.00
CA LYS A 164 -16.39 -30.19 -10.38
C LYS A 164 -17.12 -30.00 -11.71
N ASP A 165 -17.29 -31.10 -12.42
CA ASP A 165 -18.20 -31.15 -13.56
C ASP A 165 -19.66 -31.32 -13.12
N ASN A 166 -20.57 -31.32 -14.09
CA ASN A 166 -22.01 -31.51 -13.87
C ASN A 166 -22.37 -32.91 -13.35
N GLN A 167 -21.42 -33.86 -13.35
CA GLN A 167 -21.57 -35.20 -12.77
C GLN A 167 -20.95 -35.28 -11.36
N ASN A 168 -20.60 -34.14 -10.76
CA ASN A 168 -19.95 -34.01 -9.46
C ASN A 168 -18.54 -34.64 -9.37
N LYS A 169 -17.91 -34.93 -10.51
CA LYS A 169 -16.54 -35.43 -10.57
C LYS A 169 -15.57 -34.25 -10.49
N VAL A 170 -14.54 -34.40 -9.66
CA VAL A 170 -13.48 -33.38 -9.53
C VAL A 170 -12.70 -33.29 -10.83
N GLN A 171 -12.75 -32.12 -11.48
CA GLN A 171 -11.97 -31.82 -12.68
C GLN A 171 -10.58 -31.29 -12.31
N LYS A 172 -10.51 -30.40 -11.33
CA LYS A 172 -9.27 -29.69 -10.98
C LYS A 172 -9.30 -29.19 -9.54
N VAL A 173 -8.13 -29.10 -8.91
CA VAL A 173 -7.93 -28.34 -7.67
C VAL A 173 -7.34 -26.99 -8.02
N LEU A 174 -7.96 -25.90 -7.56
CA LEU A 174 -7.48 -24.55 -7.85
C LEU A 174 -6.21 -24.25 -7.04
N VAL A 175 -5.15 -23.89 -7.76
CA VAL A 175 -3.82 -23.60 -7.20
C VAL A 175 -3.31 -22.28 -7.77
N ILE A 176 -2.58 -21.51 -6.95
CA ILE A 176 -1.93 -20.28 -7.38
C ILE A 176 -0.62 -20.65 -8.11
N PRO A 177 -0.32 -20.03 -9.26
CA PRO A 177 0.96 -20.26 -9.94
C PRO A 177 2.10 -19.60 -9.15
N ASN A 178 2.88 -20.35 -8.38
CA ASN A 178 3.90 -19.79 -7.48
C ASN A 178 4.94 -18.92 -8.22
N GLU A 179 5.48 -19.41 -9.32
CA GLU A 179 6.54 -18.71 -10.09
C GLU A 179 6.00 -17.58 -10.97
N LYS A 180 4.74 -17.72 -11.42
CA LYS A 180 4.11 -16.81 -12.38
C LYS A 180 3.08 -15.88 -11.73
N LYS A 181 2.96 -15.89 -10.40
CA LYS A 181 2.00 -15.03 -9.65
C LYS A 181 2.19 -13.55 -9.96
N SER A 182 3.43 -13.10 -10.08
CA SER A 182 3.77 -11.70 -10.37
C SER A 182 3.26 -11.21 -11.73
N PHE A 183 3.03 -12.12 -12.68
CA PHE A 183 2.41 -11.77 -13.97
C PHE A 183 0.95 -11.39 -13.78
N TYR A 184 0.18 -12.18 -13.03
CA TYR A 184 -1.25 -11.94 -12.83
C TYR A 184 -1.53 -10.83 -11.82
N ILE A 185 -0.69 -10.76 -10.78
CA ILE A 185 -0.78 -9.77 -9.71
C ILE A 185 0.60 -9.11 -9.63
N PRO A 186 0.86 -8.08 -10.46
CA PRO A 186 2.07 -7.29 -10.35
C PRO A 186 2.19 -6.81 -8.91
N LYS A 187 3.32 -7.10 -8.28
CA LYS A 187 3.66 -6.49 -6.99
C LYS A 187 3.52 -5.00 -7.19
N LYS A 188 2.86 -4.29 -6.26
CA LYS A 188 2.93 -2.82 -6.25
C LYS A 188 4.43 -2.52 -6.19
N VAL A 189 5.01 -2.13 -7.32
CA VAL A 189 6.26 -1.38 -7.31
C VAL A 189 5.90 -0.22 -6.42
N LYS A 190 6.48 -0.16 -5.22
CA LYS A 190 6.45 1.09 -4.45
C LYS A 190 7.09 2.07 -5.42
N GLN A 191 6.28 2.88 -6.11
CA GLN A 191 6.79 4.09 -6.71
C GLN A 191 7.57 4.72 -5.57
N LYS A 192 8.87 4.93 -5.76
CA LYS A 192 9.61 5.83 -4.89
C LYS A 192 8.78 7.10 -4.95
N GLN A 193 8.05 7.41 -3.88
CA GLN A 193 7.54 8.75 -3.69
C GLN A 193 8.77 9.62 -3.81
N THR A 194 8.84 10.41 -4.87
CA THR A 194 9.82 11.48 -4.97
C THR A 194 9.63 12.35 -3.73
N GLU A 195 10.73 12.82 -3.13
CA GLU A 195 10.69 13.67 -1.92
C GLU A 195 9.76 14.89 -2.08
N ASP A 196 9.45 15.28 -3.33
CA ASP A 196 8.55 16.37 -3.72
C ASP A 196 7.06 16.22 -3.32
N ASP A 197 6.59 15.07 -2.82
CA ASP A 197 5.17 14.87 -2.46
C ASP A 197 4.86 15.12 -0.96
N PHE A 198 5.83 15.58 -0.16
CA PHE A 198 5.63 15.89 1.26
C PHE A 198 5.48 17.39 1.50
N LYS A 199 4.50 17.77 2.33
CA LYS A 199 4.30 19.14 2.82
C LYS A 199 4.61 19.21 4.31
N THR A 200 5.35 20.24 4.71
CA THR A 200 5.70 20.48 6.12
C THR A 200 4.69 21.41 6.77
N TYR A 201 4.23 21.07 7.97
CA TYR A 201 3.29 21.89 8.75
C TYR A 201 3.82 22.18 10.14
N GLN A 202 3.70 23.43 10.58
CA GLN A 202 3.81 23.79 12.00
C GLN A 202 2.42 23.75 12.62
N PHE A 203 2.28 23.12 13.80
CA PHE A 203 0.97 23.06 14.46
C PHE A 203 1.09 23.13 15.99
N PHE A 204 0.04 23.66 16.60
CA PHE A 204 -0.16 23.65 18.05
C PHE A 204 -1.24 22.64 18.40
N ALA A 205 -0.94 21.70 19.29
CA ALA A 205 -1.87 20.64 19.68
C ALA A 205 -1.94 20.44 21.19
N LYS A 206 -3.14 20.13 21.69
CA LYS A 206 -3.36 19.60 23.03
C LYS A 206 -3.18 18.08 22.99
N VAL A 207 -2.15 17.59 23.67
CA VAL A 207 -1.79 16.17 23.70
C VAL A 207 -1.94 15.59 25.10
N LYS A 208 -2.17 14.28 25.18
CA LYS A 208 -2.25 13.56 26.44
C LYS A 208 -0.86 13.52 27.11
N LYS A 209 -0.80 13.91 28.38
CA LYS A 209 0.41 13.79 29.21
C LYS A 209 0.73 12.31 29.44
N VAL A 210 1.99 11.92 29.26
CA VAL A 210 2.48 10.56 29.54
C VAL A 210 3.78 10.69 30.34
N GLY A 211 3.73 10.36 31.64
CA GLY A 211 4.84 10.59 32.57
C GLY A 211 5.18 12.08 32.68
N ASP A 212 6.47 12.42 32.59
CA ASP A 212 6.96 13.81 32.55
C ASP A 212 6.99 14.44 31.14
N GLY A 213 6.51 13.70 30.12
CA GLY A 213 6.53 14.13 28.73
C GLY A 213 5.17 14.15 28.04
N ALA A 214 5.22 14.26 26.72
CA ALA A 214 4.07 14.26 25.83
C ALA A 214 4.21 13.18 24.75
N SER A 215 3.08 12.55 24.37
CA SER A 215 3.01 11.59 23.25
C SER A 215 2.33 12.24 22.05
N ILE A 216 3.01 12.30 20.90
CA ILE A 216 2.47 12.79 19.63
C ILE A 216 2.11 11.61 18.72
N LYS A 217 1.33 10.66 19.24
CA LYS A 217 0.68 9.63 18.43
C LYS A 217 -0.73 10.12 18.05
N LYS A 218 -1.28 9.63 16.93
CA LYS A 218 -2.60 10.06 16.41
C LYS A 218 -3.73 9.96 17.45
N ASP A 219 -3.68 8.92 18.28
CA ASP A 219 -4.60 8.66 19.39
C ASP A 219 -4.36 9.53 20.64
N SER A 220 -3.20 10.18 20.71
CA SER A 220 -2.77 11.01 21.83
C SER A 220 -3.05 12.50 21.63
N VAL A 221 -3.39 12.92 20.40
CA VAL A 221 -3.79 14.30 20.08
C VAL A 221 -5.28 14.48 20.37
N LYS A 222 -5.60 15.23 21.43
CA LYS A 222 -6.99 15.55 21.80
C LYS A 222 -7.59 16.57 20.84
N GLN A 223 -6.79 17.57 20.46
CA GLN A 223 -7.23 18.69 19.62
C GLN A 223 -6.03 19.38 18.98
N VAL A 224 -6.09 19.64 17.68
CA VAL A 224 -5.21 20.60 17.00
C VAL A 224 -5.84 21.98 17.14
N LEU A 225 -5.10 22.94 17.71
CA LEU A 225 -5.55 24.31 17.95
C LEU A 225 -5.26 25.21 16.77
N TYR A 226 -4.17 24.94 16.06
CA TYR A 226 -3.69 25.74 14.94
C TYR A 226 -2.73 24.90 14.11
N TYR A 227 -2.72 25.11 12.80
CA TYR A 227 -1.73 24.56 11.89
C TYR A 227 -1.51 25.53 10.72
N GLU A 228 -0.29 25.57 10.21
CA GLU A 228 0.12 26.38 9.08
C GLU A 228 1.12 25.57 8.23
N GLU A 229 0.99 25.67 6.91
CA GLU A 229 1.94 25.07 5.99
C GLU A 229 3.20 25.92 5.95
N LEU A 230 4.36 25.29 6.16
CA LEU A 230 5.63 25.98 6.00
C LEU A 230 6.02 25.88 4.52
N GLU A 231 6.08 27.02 3.83
CA GLU A 231 6.55 27.10 2.43
C GLU A 231 8.01 26.63 2.29
N HIS A 232 8.80 26.81 3.35
CA HIS A 232 10.19 26.39 3.46
C HIS A 232 10.39 25.65 4.79
N ASP A 233 11.33 24.71 4.84
CA ASP A 233 11.60 23.89 6.03
C ASP A 233 12.34 24.68 7.14
N THR A 234 11.68 25.70 7.69
CA THR A 234 12.19 26.64 8.71
C THR A 234 11.91 26.18 10.14
N TYR A 235 11.52 24.92 10.34
CA TYR A 235 11.36 24.38 11.69
C TYR A 235 12.72 24.36 12.44
N PRO A 236 12.73 24.55 13.77
CA PRO A 236 13.97 24.65 14.53
C PRO A 236 14.90 23.44 14.35
N TYR A 237 16.19 23.69 14.19
CA TYR A 237 17.20 22.63 14.15
C TYR A 237 17.65 22.30 15.58
N LYS A 238 17.46 21.05 16.01
CA LYS A 238 17.73 20.62 17.39
C LYS A 238 18.63 19.37 17.50
N PRO A 239 19.90 19.45 17.10
CA PRO A 239 20.76 18.29 17.09
C PRO A 239 21.11 17.85 18.53
N GLU A 240 20.98 16.55 18.78
CA GLU A 240 21.57 15.86 19.94
C GLU A 240 22.94 15.27 19.60
N ILE A 241 23.14 14.97 18.32
CA ILE A 241 24.35 14.37 17.76
C ILE A 241 24.76 15.18 16.55
N LEU A 242 26.01 15.64 16.52
CA LEU A 242 26.62 16.25 15.33
C LEU A 242 27.67 15.30 14.77
N LYS A 243 27.76 15.23 13.45
CA LYS A 243 28.72 14.38 12.74
C LYS A 243 29.45 15.20 11.71
N PHE A 244 30.77 15.16 11.76
CA PHE A 244 31.60 15.79 10.74
C PHE A 244 32.98 15.14 10.71
N ASP A 245 33.52 14.90 9.52
CA ASP A 245 34.88 14.37 9.29
C ASP A 245 35.21 13.10 10.12
N GLY A 246 34.27 12.14 10.15
CA GLY A 246 34.42 10.89 10.90
C GLY A 246 34.34 11.04 12.43
N ILE A 247 34.07 12.25 12.95
CA ILE A 247 33.92 12.50 14.39
C ILE A 247 32.44 12.67 14.73
N ILE A 248 32.00 11.95 15.76
CA ILE A 248 30.65 12.04 16.32
C ILE A 248 30.71 12.77 17.65
N PHE A 249 30.00 13.90 17.73
CA PHE A 249 29.78 14.67 18.96
C PHE A 249 28.45 14.29 19.57
N ASN A 250 28.46 13.65 20.74
CA ASN A 250 27.27 13.42 21.54
C ASN A 250 27.10 14.56 22.55
N LEU A 251 25.99 15.30 22.49
CA LEU A 251 25.77 16.48 23.31
C LEU A 251 25.00 16.14 24.59
N LYS A 252 25.26 16.85 25.69
CA LYS A 252 24.56 16.67 26.97
C LYS A 252 23.11 17.18 26.93
N LYS A 253 22.82 18.12 26.02
CA LYS A 253 21.51 18.70 25.76
C LYS A 253 21.36 18.97 24.26
N GLN A 254 20.12 19.00 23.77
CA GLN A 254 19.83 19.48 22.41
C GLN A 254 20.33 20.91 22.25
N LEU A 255 21.08 21.19 21.18
CA LEU A 255 21.31 22.57 20.76
C LEU A 255 20.00 23.11 20.22
N VAL A 256 19.61 24.31 20.63
CA VAL A 256 18.44 24.97 20.05
C VAL A 256 18.96 25.97 19.03
N CYS A 257 18.72 25.67 17.75
CA CYS A 257 19.10 26.56 16.66
C CYS A 257 17.84 27.08 15.95
N GLU A 258 17.84 28.37 15.66
CA GLU A 258 16.83 29.03 14.85
C GLU A 258 17.14 28.77 13.38
N VAL A 259 16.10 28.53 12.58
CA VAL A 259 16.23 28.40 11.13
C VAL A 259 15.35 29.42 10.44
N THR A 260 15.95 30.25 9.60
CA THR A 260 15.24 31.22 8.76
C THR A 260 15.54 30.97 7.29
N PHE A 261 14.67 31.47 6.42
CA PHE A 261 14.88 31.43 4.97
C PHE A 261 14.73 32.85 4.43
N GLU A 262 15.83 33.43 3.96
CA GLU A 262 15.93 34.81 3.49
C GLU A 262 16.81 34.82 2.23
N ASP A 263 16.47 35.67 1.25
CA ASP A 263 17.22 35.81 -0.01
C ASP A 263 17.54 34.48 -0.73
N SER A 264 16.60 33.54 -0.69
CA SER A 264 16.73 32.18 -1.27
C SER A 264 17.77 31.28 -0.59
N LEU A 265 18.21 31.60 0.62
CA LEU A 265 19.14 30.82 1.42
C LEU A 265 18.52 30.44 2.77
N TYR A 266 18.83 29.24 3.25
CA TYR A 266 18.58 28.85 4.62
C TYR A 266 19.69 29.37 5.52
N PHE A 267 19.32 29.87 6.70
CA PHE A 267 20.25 30.26 7.76
C PHE A 267 20.00 29.42 9.00
N ILE A 268 21.06 28.91 9.63
CA ILE A 268 20.99 28.31 10.97
C ILE A 268 21.78 29.18 11.92
N ARG A 269 21.11 29.67 12.98
CA ARG A 269 21.71 30.48 14.03
C ARG A 269 21.64 29.79 15.38
N ASN A 270 22.76 29.78 16.10
CA ASN A 270 22.83 29.38 17.49
C ASN A 270 23.46 30.50 18.32
N GLU A 271 22.66 31.11 19.20
CA GLU A 271 23.11 32.23 20.03
C GLU A 271 24.12 31.80 21.10
N GLU A 272 24.01 30.57 21.64
CA GLU A 272 24.88 30.08 22.71
C GLU A 272 26.35 29.97 22.27
N LEU A 273 26.57 29.59 21.00
CA LEU A 273 27.89 29.39 20.41
C LEU A 273 28.32 30.54 19.48
N ASP A 274 27.46 31.56 19.33
CA ASP A 274 27.62 32.65 18.36
C ASP A 274 27.94 32.14 16.94
N LEU A 275 27.19 31.10 16.53
CA LEU A 275 27.34 30.47 15.23
C LEU A 275 26.19 30.85 14.31
N THR A 276 26.53 31.33 13.12
CA THR A 276 25.59 31.56 12.02
C THR A 276 26.18 30.96 10.75
N VAL A 277 25.41 30.12 10.08
CA VAL A 277 25.78 29.49 8.81
C VAL A 277 24.63 29.61 7.82
N TRP A 278 24.92 29.48 6.53
CA TRP A 278 23.92 29.53 5.47
C TRP A 278 24.16 28.46 4.40
N GLY A 279 23.14 28.18 3.59
CA GLY A 279 23.21 27.24 2.46
C GLY A 279 21.99 27.35 1.55
N GLU A 280 22.06 26.82 0.33
CA GLU A 280 20.97 26.85 -0.65
C GLU A 280 19.85 25.85 -0.29
N SER A 281 20.19 24.81 0.47
CA SER A 281 19.25 23.81 0.95
C SER A 281 19.34 23.60 2.46
N ARG A 282 18.26 23.08 3.04
CA ARG A 282 18.20 22.73 4.46
C ARG A 282 19.33 21.76 4.86
N LYS A 283 19.57 20.75 4.04
CA LYS A 283 20.63 19.76 4.26
C LYS A 283 22.02 20.40 4.23
N GLU A 284 22.27 21.25 3.25
CA GLU A 284 23.56 21.94 3.11
C GLU A 284 23.86 22.84 4.30
N VAL A 285 22.88 23.62 4.78
CA VAL A 285 23.10 24.49 5.94
C VAL A 285 23.31 23.69 7.24
N GLU A 286 22.68 22.52 7.38
CA GLU A 286 22.94 21.60 8.51
C GLU A 286 24.37 21.01 8.45
N GLU A 287 24.86 20.66 7.26
CA GLU A 287 26.24 20.23 7.04
C GLU A 287 27.24 21.37 7.32
N ALA A 288 26.94 22.60 6.88
CA ALA A 288 27.73 23.78 7.18
C ALA A 288 27.78 24.09 8.68
N PHE A 289 26.66 23.87 9.40
CA PHE A 289 26.61 23.99 10.85
C PHE A 289 27.52 22.96 11.52
N ALA A 290 27.46 21.70 11.09
CA ALA A 290 28.31 20.64 11.62
C ALA A 290 29.81 20.91 11.39
N PHE A 291 30.18 21.41 10.20
CA PHE A 291 31.54 21.88 9.90
C PHE A 291 31.99 23.02 10.81
N SER A 292 31.12 24.01 11.02
CA SER A 292 31.43 25.18 11.85
C SER A 292 31.59 24.78 13.32
N PHE A 293 30.74 23.88 13.80
CA PHE A 293 30.87 23.29 15.14
C PHE A 293 32.18 22.52 15.30
N TYR A 294 32.55 21.69 14.30
CA TYR A 294 33.82 20.99 14.28
C TYR A 294 35.01 21.95 14.32
N SER A 295 34.95 23.04 13.57
CA SER A 295 35.98 24.09 13.57
C SER A 295 36.12 24.73 14.94
N LEU A 296 35.01 25.00 15.65
CA LEU A 296 35.07 25.48 17.03
C LEU A 296 35.74 24.48 17.97
N TYR A 297 35.40 23.20 17.84
CA TYR A 297 36.00 22.14 18.62
C TYR A 297 37.53 22.05 18.41
N HIS A 298 37.97 22.02 17.15
CA HIS A 298 39.39 21.89 16.83
C HIS A 298 40.20 23.15 17.23
N ASN A 299 39.66 24.34 16.97
CA ASN A 299 40.39 25.59 17.14
C ASN A 299 40.35 26.14 18.58
N TYR A 300 39.35 25.77 19.38
CA TYR A 300 39.22 26.26 20.75
C TYR A 300 39.27 25.13 21.78
N PHE A 301 38.46 24.07 21.61
CA PHE A 301 38.36 23.03 22.62
C PHE A 301 39.65 22.23 22.79
N LEU A 302 40.31 21.85 21.69
CA LEU A 302 41.55 21.07 21.72
C LEU A 302 42.80 21.90 22.06
N GLN A 303 42.75 23.23 21.90
CA GLN A 303 43.93 24.07 22.12
C GLN A 303 44.21 24.29 23.62
N PRO A 304 45.48 24.29 24.06
CA PRO A 304 45.85 24.67 25.43
C PRO A 304 45.41 26.10 25.76
N ASN A 305 45.01 26.34 27.03
CA ASN A 305 44.48 27.64 27.45
C ASN A 305 45.50 28.77 27.28
N GLU A 306 46.81 28.47 27.35
CA GLU A 306 47.85 29.49 27.17
C GLU A 306 47.91 30.06 25.74
N LYS A 307 47.29 29.37 24.77
CA LYS A 307 47.24 29.78 23.36
C LYS A 307 45.93 30.48 22.99
N LEU A 308 45.03 30.68 23.94
CA LEU A 308 43.68 31.20 23.70
C LEU A 308 43.52 32.60 24.30
N SER A 309 42.71 33.44 23.64
CA SER A 309 42.23 34.68 24.23
C SER A 309 41.25 34.40 25.38
N TYR A 310 40.97 35.40 26.21
CA TYR A 310 39.99 35.27 27.29
C TYR A 310 38.60 34.83 26.79
N GLU A 311 38.13 35.44 25.69
CA GLU A 311 36.86 35.10 25.03
C GLU A 311 36.87 33.64 24.50
N ALA A 312 38.00 33.20 23.94
CA ALA A 312 38.16 31.83 23.47
C ALA A 312 38.18 30.79 24.61
N ILE A 313 38.68 31.15 25.79
CA ILE A 313 38.60 30.31 26.99
C ILE A 313 37.15 30.18 27.46
N GLU A 314 36.36 31.25 27.39
CA GLU A 314 34.93 31.21 27.71
C GLU A 314 34.17 30.29 26.73
N LEU A 315 34.44 30.41 25.43
CA LEU A 315 33.85 29.53 24.42
C LEU A 315 34.25 28.06 24.63
N LYS A 316 35.52 27.81 24.97
CA LYS A 316 35.98 26.46 25.35
C LYS A 316 35.23 25.90 26.55
N ALA A 317 34.94 26.72 27.56
CA ALA A 317 34.14 26.31 28.71
C ALA A 317 32.70 25.96 28.30
N LYS A 318 32.07 26.76 27.42
CA LYS A 318 30.74 26.47 26.86
C LYS A 318 30.73 25.14 26.09
N LEU A 319 31.71 24.92 25.22
CA LEU A 319 31.86 23.66 24.47
C LEU A 319 32.06 22.45 25.41
N SER A 320 32.85 22.59 26.47
CA SER A 320 33.05 21.53 27.48
C SER A 320 31.81 21.23 28.30
N ALA A 321 30.97 22.24 28.56
CA ALA A 321 29.69 22.05 29.23
C ALA A 321 28.73 21.29 28.31
N LEU A 322 28.75 21.57 27.01
CA LEU A 322 27.85 21.01 26.00
C LEU A 322 28.22 19.59 25.56
N ILE A 323 29.49 19.31 25.25
CA ILE A 323 29.93 18.02 24.71
C ILE A 323 29.99 16.97 25.84
N ASN A 324 29.31 15.84 25.64
CA ASN A 324 29.36 14.71 26.56
C ASN A 324 30.54 13.78 26.22
N LYS A 325 30.57 13.31 24.97
CA LYS A 325 31.58 12.37 24.46
C LYS A 325 31.83 12.63 22.97
N THR A 326 33.06 12.38 22.54
CA THR A 326 33.45 12.33 21.12
C THR A 326 33.87 10.92 20.76
N PHE A 327 33.53 10.49 19.54
CA PHE A 327 33.88 9.17 19.00
C PHE A 327 34.42 9.32 17.58
N ASN A 328 35.33 8.44 17.17
CA ASN A 328 35.70 8.28 15.77
C ASN A 328 34.85 7.17 15.15
N GLU A 329 34.26 7.40 13.98
CA GLU A 329 33.43 6.43 13.25
C GLU A 329 34.19 5.13 12.94
N ASP A 330 35.52 5.19 12.77
CA ASP A 330 36.37 4.03 12.47
C ASP A 330 36.72 3.15 13.68
N SER A 331 36.29 3.51 14.90
CA SER A 331 36.66 2.77 16.13
C SER A 331 35.66 1.67 16.53
N GLN A 332 34.78 1.25 15.61
CA GLN A 332 33.89 0.10 15.79
C GLN A 332 33.94 -0.84 14.57
N ILE A 333 35.09 -1.51 14.40
CA ILE A 333 35.18 -2.81 13.71
C ILE A 333 35.97 -3.77 14.60
#